data_AF-A0AA92P943-F1
#
_entry.id   AF-A0AA92P943-F1
#
_cell.length_a   1.000
_cell.length_b   1.000
_cell.length_c   1.000
_cell.angle_alpha   90.00
_cell.angle_beta   90.00
_cell.angle_gamma   90.00
#
_symmetry.space_group_name_H-M   'P 1'
#
loop_
_entity.id
_entity.type
_entity.pdbx_description
1 polymer ?
#
loop_
_entity_poly.entity_id
_entity_poly.type
_entity_poly.pdbx_seq_one_letter_code
_entity_poly.pdbx_strand_id
1 'polypeptide(L)' 'MKTQQLGFYCNLEQAKEWNGGWFHPRENPLLQVSSEQMAELKAEYRQKIEAEVTEQGAWYENLTFFVTGRKV' A
#
# COMPACT_ATOMS: atom_id res chain seq x y z
N MET A 1 -16.59 24.49 -0.67
CA MET A 1 -15.42 23.66 -1.05
C MET A 1 -15.75 22.23 -0.62
N LYS A 2 -15.76 21.24 -1.54
CA LYS A 2 -15.98 19.83 -1.16
C LYS A 2 -14.61 19.19 -0.97
N THR A 3 -14.33 18.71 0.24
CA THR A 3 -13.14 17.90 0.50
C THR A 3 -13.36 16.52 -0.10
N GLN A 4 -12.46 16.07 -0.98
CA GLN A 4 -12.51 14.73 -1.55
C GLN A 4 -11.61 13.81 -0.72
N GLN A 5 -12.18 12.72 -0.22
CA GLN A 5 -11.40 11.64 0.38
C GLN A 5 -10.80 10.79 -0.75
N LEU A 6 -9.48 10.55 -0.68
CA LEU A 6 -8.77 9.79 -1.71
C LEU A 6 -8.47 8.36 -1.25
N GLY A 7 -8.30 8.10 0.04
CA GLY A 7 -8.20 6.76 0.61
C GLY A 7 -9.53 6.16 1.06
N PHE A 8 -9.50 4.92 1.53
CA PHE A 8 -10.69 4.21 2.01
C PHE A 8 -10.33 3.18 3.08
N TYR A 9 -11.29 2.80 3.91
CA TYR A 9 -11.12 1.67 4.82
C TYR A 9 -11.38 0.35 4.10
N CYS A 10 -10.50 -0.63 4.31
CA CYS A 10 -10.68 -2.01 3.88
C CYS A 10 -10.70 -2.95 5.09
N ASN A 11 -11.25 -4.15 4.89
CA ASN A 11 -11.25 -5.14 5.97
C ASN A 11 -9.85 -5.74 6.15
N LEU A 12 -9.62 -6.34 7.33
CA LEU A 12 -8.31 -6.87 7.71
C LEU A 12 -7.77 -7.92 6.73
N GLU A 13 -8.62 -8.82 6.22
CA GLU A 13 -8.19 -9.84 5.26
C GLU A 13 -7.70 -9.22 3.95
N GLN A 14 -8.40 -8.20 3.44
CA GLN A 14 -7.97 -7.46 2.26
C GLN A 14 -6.67 -6.70 2.51
N ALA A 15 -6.52 -6.07 3.68
CA ALA A 15 -5.35 -5.28 4.02
C ALA A 15 -4.07 -6.14 4.12
N LYS A 16 -4.18 -7.39 4.56
CA LYS A 16 -3.07 -8.34 4.68
C LYS A 16 -2.59 -8.92 3.36
N GLU A 17 -3.37 -8.81 2.29
CA GLU A 17 -3.08 -9.41 0.98
C GLU A 17 -2.13 -8.52 0.16
N TRP A 18 -0.90 -8.35 0.65
CA TRP A 18 0.17 -7.70 -0.12
C TRP A 18 1.04 -8.74 -0.81
N ASN A 19 1.15 -8.62 -2.13
CA ASN A 19 1.87 -9.58 -2.97
C ASN A 19 3.33 -9.23 -3.25
N GLY A 20 3.86 -8.11 -2.73
CA GLY A 20 5.18 -7.59 -3.11
C GLY A 20 5.14 -6.62 -4.31
N GLY A 21 3.93 -6.22 -4.74
CA GLY A 21 3.73 -5.24 -5.79
C GLY A 21 4.30 -3.89 -5.42
N TRP A 22 4.85 -3.19 -6.42
CA TRP A 22 5.45 -1.88 -6.28
C TRP A 22 4.78 -0.90 -7.23
N PHE A 23 4.64 0.35 -6.81
CA PHE A 23 3.91 1.36 -7.58
C PHE A 23 4.64 1.75 -8.87
N HIS A 24 5.98 1.66 -8.90
CA HIS A 24 6.77 2.03 -10.07
C HIS A 24 6.90 0.85 -11.05
N PRO A 25 6.48 1.01 -12.33
CA PRO A 25 6.39 -0.11 -13.27
C PRO A 25 7.74 -0.63 -13.76
N ARG A 26 8.83 0.13 -13.60
CA ARG A 26 10.17 -0.22 -14.13
C ARG A 26 11.19 -0.59 -13.06
N GLU A 27 10.91 -0.25 -11.81
CA GLU A 27 11.87 -0.41 -10.73
C GLU A 27 11.10 -0.95 -9.54
N ASN A 28 11.22 -2.24 -9.27
CA ASN A 28 10.72 -2.81 -8.02
C ASN A 28 11.94 -3.20 -7.17
N PRO A 29 12.23 -2.48 -6.06
CA PRO A 29 13.38 -2.77 -5.22
C PRO A 29 13.32 -4.18 -4.59
N LEU A 30 12.15 -4.81 -4.60
CA LEU A 30 11.91 -6.14 -4.06
C LEU A 30 12.28 -7.26 -5.02
N LEU A 31 12.68 -6.96 -6.27
CA LEU A 31 13.06 -8.00 -7.26
C LEU A 31 14.32 -8.76 -6.88
N GLN A 32 15.20 -8.15 -6.08
CA GLN A 32 16.47 -8.75 -5.65
C GLN A 32 16.38 -9.42 -4.29
N VAL A 33 15.21 -9.40 -3.66
CA VAL A 33 14.97 -10.00 -2.35
C VAL A 33 14.78 -11.50 -2.53
N SER A 34 15.42 -12.30 -1.68
CA SER A 34 15.27 -13.76 -1.73
C SER A 34 13.83 -14.17 -1.37
N SER A 35 13.43 -15.40 -1.72
CA SER A 35 12.12 -15.93 -1.35
C SER A 35 11.91 -15.99 0.16
N GLU A 36 12.96 -16.29 0.92
CA GLU A 36 12.95 -16.33 2.39
C GLU A 36 12.75 -14.93 2.97
N GLN A 37 13.54 -13.95 2.54
CA GLN A 37 13.39 -12.56 2.95
C GLN A 37 12.01 -11.98 2.57
N MET A 38 11.47 -12.38 1.42
CA MET A 38 10.12 -11.98 1.01
C MET A 38 9.04 -12.59 1.92
N ALA A 39 9.23 -13.81 2.40
CA ALA A 39 8.32 -14.44 3.36
C ALA A 39 8.35 -13.72 4.72
N GLU A 40 9.54 -13.35 5.20
CA GLU A 40 9.72 -12.56 6.42
C GLU A 40 9.07 -11.19 6.29
N LEU A 41 9.34 -10.45 5.21
CA LEU A 41 8.73 -9.14 4.94
C LEU A 41 7.20 -9.20 4.91
N LYS A 42 6.63 -10.25 4.30
CA LYS A 42 5.16 -10.44 4.29
C LYS A 42 4.62 -10.75 5.69
N ALA A 43 5.35 -11.51 6.50
CA ALA A 43 4.95 -11.79 7.88
C ALA A 43 4.99 -10.50 8.73
N GLU A 44 6.06 -9.71 8.64
CA GLU A 44 6.17 -8.42 9.33
C GLU A 44 5.09 -7.43 8.89
N TYR A 45 4.82 -7.36 7.57
CA TYR A 45 3.75 -6.54 7.02
C TYR A 45 2.39 -6.90 7.64
N ARG A 46 2.05 -8.20 7.67
CA ARG A 46 0.78 -8.68 8.24
C ARG A 46 0.66 -8.33 9.72
N GLN A 47 1.73 -8.53 10.49
CA GLN A 47 1.74 -8.19 11.92
C GLN A 47 1.49 -6.69 12.15
N LYS A 48 2.09 -5.82 11.33
CA LYS A 48 1.86 -4.37 11.44
C LYS A 48 0.43 -3.98 11.11
N ILE A 49 -0.13 -4.53 10.03
CA ILE A 49 -1.53 -4.28 9.66
C ILE A 49 -2.48 -4.74 10.77
N GLU A 50 -2.24 -5.92 11.36
CA GLU A 50 -3.04 -6.44 12.47
C GLU A 50 -2.93 -5.57 13.73
N ALA A 51 -1.76 -4.99 14.01
CA ALA A 51 -1.54 -4.11 15.15
C ALA A 51 -2.18 -2.72 14.99
N GLU A 52 -2.33 -2.24 13.76
CA GLU A 52 -2.83 -0.89 13.45
C GLU A 52 -4.31 -0.85 13.02
N VAL A 53 -4.96 -2.02 12.88
CA VAL A 53 -6.37 -2.10 12.49
C VAL A 53 -7.27 -1.45 13.55
N THR A 54 -8.28 -0.73 13.09
CA THR A 54 -9.28 -0.08 13.95
C THR A 54 -10.64 -0.77 13.81
N GLU A 55 -11.62 -0.35 14.61
CA GLU A 55 -13.02 -0.79 14.44
C GLU A 55 -13.59 -0.52 13.05
N GLN A 56 -13.07 0.51 12.35
CA GLN A 56 -13.47 0.85 10.98
C GLN A 56 -12.74 0.01 9.92
N GLY A 57 -11.77 -0.82 10.33
CA GLY A 57 -10.87 -1.57 9.45
C GLY A 57 -9.48 -0.92 9.35
N ALA A 58 -8.75 -1.32 8.32
CA ALA A 58 -7.42 -0.77 8.00
C ALA A 58 -7.57 0.36 6.98
N TRP A 59 -6.84 1.46 7.18
CA TRP A 59 -6.81 2.56 6.22
C TRP A 59 -5.93 2.18 5.02
N TYR A 60 -6.52 2.22 3.82
CA TYR A 60 -5.80 2.10 2.56
C TYR A 60 -5.57 3.49 1.96
N GLU A 61 -4.31 3.88 1.90
CA GLU A 61 -3.91 5.17 1.32
C GLU A 61 -3.72 5.05 -0.19
N ASN A 62 -4.34 5.94 -0.95
CA ASN A 62 -4.16 6.03 -2.40
C ASN A 62 -3.12 7.10 -2.72
N LEU A 63 -1.91 6.68 -3.10
CA LEU A 63 -0.88 7.61 -3.59
C LEU A 63 -1.38 8.31 -4.86
N THR A 64 -1.72 9.59 -4.73
CA THR A 64 -2.35 10.38 -5.80
C THR A 64 -1.46 11.58 -6.17
N PHE A 65 -1.14 11.72 -7.46
CA PHE A 65 -0.40 12.86 -7.99
C PHE A 65 -1.35 13.78 -8.76
N PHE A 66 -1.41 15.06 -8.38
CA PHE A 66 -2.10 16.10 -9.14
C PHE A 66 -1.09 16.87 -9.99
N VAL A 67 -1.08 16.60 -11.29
CA VAL A 67 -0.11 17.19 -12.22
C VAL A 67 -0.82 18.16 -13.15
N THR A 68 -0.30 19.39 -13.26
CA THR A 68 -0.75 20.37 -14.25
C THR A 68 0.43 20.75 -15.14
N GLY A 69 0.22 20.72 -16.46
CA GLY A 69 1.22 21.10 -17.45
C GLY A 69 0.70 22.21 -18.36
N ARG A 70 1.57 23.15 -18.72
CA ARG A 70 1.29 24.17 -19.73
C ARG A 70 2.40 24.13 -20.77
N LYS A 71 2.02 24.08 -22.05
CA LYS A 71 2.95 24.28 -23.16
C LYS A 71 3.38 25.74 -23.20
N VAL A 72 4.69 25.99 -23.30
CA VAL A 72 5.26 27.32 -23.55
C VAL A 72 5.16 27.63 -25.04
#